data_AF-A0A2E7UK59-F1
#
_entry.id   AF-A0A2E7UK59-F1
#
_cell.length_a   1.000
_cell.length_b   1.000
_cell.length_c   1.000
_cell.angle_alpha   90.00
_cell.angle_beta   90.00
_cell.angle_gamma   90.00
#
_symmetry.space_group_name_H-M   'P 1'
#
loop_
_entity.id
_entity.type
_entity.pdbx_description
1 polymer ?
#
loop_
_entity_poly.entity_id
_entity_poly.type
_entity_poly.pdbx_seq_one_letter_code
_entity_poly.pdbx_strand_id
1 'polypeptide(L)'
;MAKHKLNSFHPYSRSFLNIIKKIKFYGFSWAINRSIEEFFTPSTAVGKILNGCIYPFFFILLFPARLFCLVFSSIFMRSHKTLYLFYDLSCSPITYDFFWALAEAESRRIRMKLKKIEVIIVPGRDQGLRREIPAYDFAVNREKRCKRIFDILLPAVKLFPNCKGVSICQNRLEGFINYLFFSWNIAPGNYNPIFPIPHQTFQAVNSLRHINGLPIKVSEDMLSYVKNLLPAQSKGKKLIVITLREYSYLRKRNSNTYAWIKFAKNLDKKKYFPIFIRDIDRRENSGTAFPKSLFTFDLASTKTLARAALYQLGYLNLGVSSGPFILCWLNSKTKYLMFNLSKDMKRLQSQTPFFRVGGSLAFAQNYQNWVWEEDKFEIINKKFKEICDQMEGKK
;
A
#
# COMPACT_ATOMS: atom_id res chain seq x y z
N MET A 1 -16.08 35.85 0.83
CA MET A 1 -15.56 35.75 2.21
C MET A 1 -16.14 34.52 2.95
N ALA A 2 -16.07 33.32 2.35
CA ALA A 2 -16.65 32.09 2.91
C ALA A 2 -15.78 30.84 2.58
N LYS A 3 -14.45 30.95 2.76
CA LYS A 3 -13.49 29.86 2.45
C LYS A 3 -12.74 29.29 3.66
N HIS A 4 -13.04 29.74 4.89
CA HIS A 4 -12.22 29.41 6.07
C HIS A 4 -12.84 28.52 7.16
N LYS A 5 -14.05 27.95 6.98
CA LYS A 5 -14.68 27.05 7.97
C LYS A 5 -14.73 25.55 7.56
N LEU A 6 -13.76 25.05 6.79
CA LEU A 6 -13.74 23.65 6.31
C LEU A 6 -12.92 22.66 7.15
N ASN A 7 -12.40 23.05 8.32
CA ASN A 7 -11.40 22.25 9.04
C ASN A 7 -11.90 21.34 10.18
N SER A 8 -13.21 21.07 10.32
CA SER A 8 -13.71 20.21 11.42
C SER A 8 -14.60 19.03 11.02
N PHE A 9 -14.91 18.83 9.74
CA PHE A 9 -15.66 17.64 9.33
C PHE A 9 -14.73 16.44 9.21
N HIS A 10 -14.77 15.55 10.19
CA HIS A 10 -14.27 14.19 10.01
C HIS A 10 -15.33 13.41 9.19
N PRO A 11 -15.09 13.06 7.91
CA PRO A 11 -16.09 12.44 7.04
C PRO A 11 -16.59 11.08 7.58
N TYR A 12 -15.84 10.48 8.51
CA TYR A 12 -16.15 9.21 9.16
C TYR A 12 -16.75 9.33 10.57
N SER A 13 -17.14 10.52 11.04
CA SER A 13 -17.87 10.62 12.30
C SER A 13 -19.21 9.85 12.20
N ARG A 14 -19.42 8.93 13.14
CA ARG A 14 -20.47 7.89 13.14
C ARG A 14 -21.76 8.29 13.87
N SER A 15 -21.86 9.54 14.35
CA SER A 15 -23.05 10.01 15.06
C SER A 15 -24.24 10.15 14.12
N PHE A 16 -25.42 9.72 14.56
CA PHE A 16 -26.70 9.84 13.83
C PHE A 16 -27.02 11.31 13.47
N LEU A 17 -26.68 12.26 14.36
CA LEU A 17 -26.79 13.70 14.10
C LEU A 17 -25.93 14.16 12.91
N ASN A 18 -24.87 13.43 12.57
CA ASN A 18 -24.05 13.71 11.40
C ASN A 18 -24.61 13.11 10.12
N ILE A 19 -25.52 12.13 10.18
CA ILE A 19 -26.17 11.57 8.99
C ILE A 19 -27.12 12.60 8.40
N ILE A 20 -28.01 13.19 9.19
CA ILE A 20 -28.94 14.24 8.71
C ILE A 20 -28.19 15.42 8.11
N LYS A 21 -27.10 15.87 8.75
CA LYS A 21 -26.23 16.93 8.21
C LYS A 21 -25.57 16.53 6.89
N LYS A 22 -25.13 15.28 6.74
CA LYS A 22 -24.57 14.75 5.49
C LYS A 22 -25.63 14.63 4.40
N ILE A 23 -26.85 14.22 4.72
CA ILE A 23 -27.97 14.20 3.75
C ILE A 23 -28.28 15.63 3.28
N LYS A 24 -28.33 16.60 4.20
CA LYS A 24 -28.51 18.01 3.82
C LYS A 24 -27.36 18.54 2.93
N PHE A 25 -26.13 18.09 3.15
CA PHE A 25 -24.95 18.57 2.42
C PHE A 25 -24.73 17.86 1.07
N TYR A 26 -24.94 16.54 1.02
CA TYR A 26 -24.65 15.69 -0.16
C TYR A 26 -25.92 15.24 -0.92
N GLY A 27 -27.11 15.53 -0.40
CA GLY A 27 -28.40 15.20 -1.01
C GLY A 27 -28.95 13.81 -0.65
N PHE A 28 -30.21 13.55 -1.03
CA PHE A 28 -30.89 12.27 -0.77
C PHE A 28 -30.28 11.10 -1.56
N SER A 29 -29.81 11.35 -2.79
CA SER A 29 -29.09 10.35 -3.58
C SER A 29 -27.86 9.81 -2.83
N TRP A 30 -27.14 10.65 -2.08
CA TRP A 30 -26.05 10.20 -1.22
C TRP A 30 -26.53 9.24 -0.13
N ALA A 31 -27.70 9.50 0.48
CA ALA A 31 -28.27 8.66 1.53
C ALA A 31 -28.60 7.25 1.01
N ILE A 32 -29.31 7.16 -0.13
CA ILE A 32 -29.64 5.88 -0.76
C ILE A 32 -28.37 5.11 -1.10
N ASN A 33 -27.44 5.78 -1.78
CA ASN A 33 -26.16 5.21 -2.16
C ASN A 33 -25.37 4.72 -0.94
N ARG A 34 -25.42 5.45 0.17
CA ARG A 34 -24.76 5.07 1.41
C ARG A 34 -25.41 3.87 2.08
N SER A 35 -26.73 3.75 2.03
CA SER A 35 -27.46 2.58 2.51
C SER A 35 -27.13 1.33 1.69
N ILE A 36 -27.04 1.48 0.36
CA ILE A 36 -26.61 0.40 -0.55
C ILE A 36 -25.17 -0.03 -0.22
N GLU A 37 -24.25 0.91 -0.03
CA GLU A 37 -22.88 0.61 0.40
C GLU A 37 -22.83 -0.09 1.75
N GLU A 38 -23.65 0.35 2.71
CA GLU A 38 -23.69 -0.23 4.05
C GLU A 38 -24.26 -1.65 4.05
N PHE A 39 -25.21 -1.94 3.15
CA PHE A 39 -25.72 -3.29 2.93
C PHE A 39 -24.62 -4.24 2.42
N PHE A 40 -23.87 -3.83 1.39
CA PHE A 40 -22.86 -4.69 0.77
C PHE A 40 -21.49 -4.69 1.46
N THR A 41 -21.11 -3.58 2.10
CA THR A 41 -19.82 -3.35 2.76
C THR A 41 -20.06 -2.68 4.13
N PRO A 42 -20.58 -3.44 5.10
CA PRO A 42 -21.03 -2.89 6.37
C PRO A 42 -19.87 -2.31 7.16
N SER A 43 -20.03 -1.05 7.56
CA SER A 43 -19.03 -0.30 8.31
C SER A 43 -19.54 0.13 9.70
N THR A 44 -20.84 0.17 9.88
CA THR A 44 -21.56 0.42 11.13
C THR A 44 -21.78 -0.87 11.91
N ALA A 45 -22.00 -0.77 13.23
CA ALA A 45 -22.29 -1.93 14.06
C ALA A 45 -23.58 -2.64 13.60
N VAL A 46 -24.64 -1.86 13.31
CA VAL A 46 -25.93 -2.38 12.84
C VAL A 46 -25.79 -3.08 11.49
N GLY A 47 -25.14 -2.45 10.51
CA GLY A 47 -24.89 -3.07 9.21
C GLY A 47 -24.11 -4.37 9.33
N LYS A 48 -23.12 -4.44 10.24
CA LYS A 48 -22.36 -5.67 10.49
C LYS A 48 -23.20 -6.78 11.10
N ILE A 49 -24.11 -6.45 12.02
CA ILE A 49 -25.04 -7.41 12.63
C ILE A 49 -26.01 -7.94 11.56
N LEU A 50 -26.65 -7.05 10.80
CA LEU A 50 -27.58 -7.42 9.72
C LEU A 50 -26.91 -8.30 8.66
N ASN A 51 -25.71 -7.91 8.22
CA ASN A 51 -24.95 -8.69 7.26
C ASN A 51 -24.56 -10.06 7.85
N GLY A 52 -24.22 -10.12 9.14
CA GLY A 52 -23.99 -11.38 9.85
C GLY A 52 -25.18 -12.35 9.83
N CYS A 53 -26.42 -11.83 9.79
CA CYS A 53 -27.63 -12.65 9.67
C CYS A 53 -27.94 -13.04 8.22
N ILE A 54 -27.67 -12.16 7.25
CA ILE A 54 -27.97 -12.37 5.83
C ILE A 54 -26.93 -13.28 5.16
N TYR A 55 -25.67 -13.19 5.56
CA TYR A 55 -24.56 -13.91 4.94
C TYR A 55 -24.73 -15.43 4.98
N PRO A 56 -25.15 -16.08 6.09
CA PRO A 56 -25.44 -17.52 6.12
C PRO A 56 -26.50 -17.93 5.11
N PHE A 57 -27.55 -17.13 4.92
CA PHE A 57 -28.62 -17.44 3.96
C PHE A 57 -28.09 -17.48 2.52
N PHE A 58 -27.30 -16.47 2.12
CA PHE A 58 -26.65 -16.47 0.81
C PHE A 58 -25.63 -17.61 0.65
N PHE A 59 -24.91 -17.93 1.72
CA PHE A 59 -23.96 -19.04 1.70
C PHE A 59 -24.69 -20.37 1.45
N ILE A 60 -25.79 -20.63 2.16
CA ILE A 60 -26.63 -21.82 1.97
C ILE A 60 -27.19 -21.88 0.55
N LEU A 61 -27.71 -20.75 0.04
CA LEU A 61 -28.28 -20.68 -1.30
C LEU A 61 -27.23 -20.95 -2.40
N LEU A 62 -26.00 -20.45 -2.24
CA LEU A 62 -24.92 -20.61 -3.21
C LEU A 62 -24.14 -21.91 -3.03
N PHE A 63 -24.31 -22.62 -1.92
CA PHE A 63 -23.56 -23.83 -1.61
C PHE A 63 -23.72 -24.93 -2.67
N PRO A 64 -24.94 -25.26 -3.18
CA PRO A 64 -25.10 -26.28 -4.21
C PRO A 64 -24.38 -25.92 -5.51
N ALA A 65 -24.53 -24.67 -5.98
CA ALA A 65 -23.86 -24.19 -7.17
C ALA A 65 -22.34 -24.24 -7.02
N ARG A 66 -21.82 -23.84 -5.86
CA ARG A 66 -20.39 -23.91 -5.56
C ARG A 66 -19.90 -25.36 -5.50
N LEU A 67 -20.65 -26.27 -4.88
CA LEU A 67 -20.29 -27.69 -4.83
C LEU A 67 -20.24 -28.30 -6.23
N PHE A 68 -21.23 -28.00 -7.07
CA PHE A 68 -21.27 -28.43 -8.47
C PHE A 68 -20.07 -27.90 -9.27
N CYS A 69 -19.81 -26.59 -9.18
CA CYS A 69 -18.63 -25.97 -9.82
C CYS A 69 -17.32 -26.55 -9.28
N LEU A 70 -17.23 -26.89 -7.99
CA LEU A 70 -16.03 -27.48 -7.40
C LEU A 70 -15.77 -28.89 -7.93
N VAL A 71 -16.81 -29.74 -7.99
CA VAL A 71 -16.73 -31.08 -8.60
C VAL A 71 -16.28 -30.95 -10.06
N PHE A 72 -16.90 -30.07 -10.84
CA PHE A 72 -16.54 -29.86 -12.23
C PHE A 72 -15.11 -29.29 -12.39
N SER A 73 -14.71 -28.34 -11.55
CA SER A 73 -13.36 -27.75 -11.57
C SER A 73 -12.27 -28.77 -11.22
N SER A 74 -12.56 -29.70 -10.30
CA SER A 74 -11.61 -30.76 -9.92
C SER A 74 -11.32 -31.73 -11.08
N ILE A 75 -12.28 -31.89 -11.99
CA ILE A 75 -12.19 -32.76 -13.16
C ILE A 75 -11.51 -32.02 -14.32
N PHE A 76 -11.87 -30.75 -14.56
CA PHE A 76 -11.49 -30.07 -15.81
C PHE A 76 -10.42 -28.98 -15.66
N MET A 77 -10.33 -28.25 -14.53
CA MET A 77 -9.54 -27.02 -14.50
C MET A 77 -9.07 -26.60 -13.10
N ARG A 78 -7.74 -26.58 -12.95
CA ARG A 78 -6.91 -25.82 -11.98
C ARG A 78 -6.49 -26.54 -10.69
N SER A 79 -5.29 -26.18 -10.22
CA SER A 79 -4.52 -26.94 -9.21
C SER A 79 -4.94 -26.63 -7.77
N HIS A 80 -5.25 -27.67 -7.00
CA HIS A 80 -5.43 -27.63 -5.53
C HIS A 80 -4.24 -27.05 -4.74
N LYS A 81 -3.09 -26.83 -5.38
CA LYS A 81 -1.88 -26.24 -4.79
C LYS A 81 -1.75 -24.73 -5.08
N THR A 82 -2.84 -24.06 -5.45
CA THR A 82 -2.88 -22.61 -5.73
C THR A 82 -3.70 -21.88 -4.67
N LEU A 83 -3.20 -20.75 -4.18
CA LEU A 83 -3.96 -19.77 -3.40
C LEU A 83 -4.52 -18.71 -4.36
N TYR A 84 -5.81 -18.43 -4.29
CA TYR A 84 -6.45 -17.39 -5.07
C TYR A 84 -6.65 -16.14 -4.22
N LEU A 85 -5.87 -15.09 -4.50
CA LEU A 85 -5.98 -13.80 -3.82
C LEU A 85 -7.00 -12.93 -4.57
N PHE A 86 -8.19 -12.78 -4.00
CA PHE A 86 -9.18 -11.84 -4.51
C PHE A 86 -8.91 -10.44 -3.95
N TYR A 87 -8.69 -9.49 -4.85
CA TYR A 87 -8.54 -8.08 -4.54
C TYR A 87 -9.72 -7.30 -5.13
N ASP A 88 -10.79 -7.18 -4.34
CA ASP A 88 -12.02 -6.50 -4.78
C ASP A 88 -11.89 -4.98 -4.61
N LEU A 89 -11.95 -4.30 -5.75
CA LEU A 89 -11.82 -2.86 -5.84
C LEU A 89 -13.05 -2.11 -5.31
N SER A 90 -14.14 -2.78 -4.91
CA SER A 90 -15.29 -2.15 -4.22
C SER A 90 -14.95 -1.72 -2.79
N CYS A 91 -14.02 -2.43 -2.13
CA CYS A 91 -13.63 -2.14 -0.75
C CYS A 91 -12.14 -1.82 -0.62
N SER A 92 -11.30 -2.36 -1.51
CA SER A 92 -9.84 -2.25 -1.42
C SER A 92 -9.32 -1.03 -2.19
N PRO A 93 -8.40 -0.23 -1.61
CA PRO A 93 -7.83 0.93 -2.27
C PRO A 93 -6.85 0.54 -3.40
N ILE A 94 -6.79 1.32 -4.48
CA ILE A 94 -5.73 1.18 -5.50
C ILE A 94 -4.51 2.00 -5.08
N THR A 95 -3.84 1.53 -4.04
CA THR A 95 -2.65 2.16 -3.46
C THR A 95 -1.62 1.10 -3.08
N TYR A 96 -0.52 1.53 -2.46
CA TYR A 96 0.48 0.62 -1.90
C TYR A 96 -0.03 -0.29 -0.78
N ASP A 97 -1.25 -0.09 -0.26
CA ASP A 97 -1.87 -1.03 0.68
C ASP A 97 -2.05 -2.45 0.07
N PHE A 98 -2.08 -2.58 -1.26
CA PHE A 98 -2.12 -3.87 -1.94
C PHE A 98 -0.93 -4.79 -1.59
N PHE A 99 0.23 -4.22 -1.24
CA PHE A 99 1.38 -5.00 -0.82
C PHE A 99 1.14 -5.73 0.51
N TRP A 100 0.27 -5.21 1.38
CA TRP A 100 -0.16 -5.93 2.58
C TRP A 100 -1.00 -7.16 2.22
N ALA A 101 -1.91 -7.04 1.25
CA ALA A 101 -2.71 -8.16 0.76
C ALA A 101 -1.82 -9.26 0.17
N LEU A 102 -0.81 -8.89 -0.63
CA LEU A 102 0.16 -9.83 -1.18
C LEU A 102 1.01 -10.51 -0.09
N ALA A 103 1.45 -9.76 0.92
CA ALA A 103 2.22 -10.32 2.04
C ALA A 103 1.40 -11.28 2.91
N GLU A 104 0.12 -10.96 3.15
CA GLU A 104 -0.82 -11.85 3.82
C GLU A 104 -1.04 -13.13 3.01
N ALA A 105 -1.25 -12.99 1.69
CA ALA A 105 -1.43 -14.12 0.79
C ALA A 105 -0.19 -15.04 0.77
N GLU A 106 1.02 -14.48 0.73
CA GLU A 106 2.26 -15.26 0.80
C GLU A 106 2.39 -16.01 2.12
N SER A 107 2.07 -15.37 3.23
CA SER A 107 2.09 -16.02 4.54
C SER A 107 1.07 -17.16 4.62
N ARG A 108 -0.13 -16.96 4.07
CA ARG A 108 -1.17 -17.99 4.00
C ARG A 108 -0.77 -19.14 3.08
N ARG A 109 -0.17 -18.85 1.91
CA ARG A 109 0.35 -19.86 0.98
C ARG A 109 1.35 -20.77 1.69
N ILE A 110 2.30 -20.21 2.43
CA ILE A 110 3.31 -20.96 3.21
C ILE A 110 2.62 -21.84 4.25
N ARG A 111 1.72 -21.27 5.07
CA ARG A 111 1.00 -22.00 6.13
C ARG A 111 0.19 -23.18 5.59
N MET A 112 -0.45 -22.99 4.44
CA MET A 112 -1.26 -24.02 3.77
C MET A 112 -0.43 -24.96 2.87
N LYS A 113 0.90 -24.81 2.83
CA LYS A 113 1.82 -25.59 1.97
C LYS A 113 1.43 -25.57 0.48
N LEU A 114 0.92 -24.43 0.00
CA LEU A 114 0.52 -24.22 -1.40
C LEU A 114 1.74 -23.84 -2.26
N LYS A 115 1.71 -24.16 -3.55
CA LYS A 115 2.84 -23.94 -4.48
C LYS A 115 2.90 -22.51 -5.03
N LYS A 116 1.76 -21.87 -5.28
CA LYS A 116 1.70 -20.55 -5.94
C LYS A 116 0.48 -19.73 -5.53
N ILE A 117 0.50 -18.45 -5.87
CA ILE A 117 -0.60 -17.49 -5.74
C ILE A 117 -1.03 -17.04 -7.14
N GLU A 118 -2.33 -16.96 -7.34
CA GLU A 118 -2.94 -16.29 -8.49
C GLU A 118 -3.78 -15.13 -7.97
N VAL A 119 -3.53 -13.92 -8.50
CA VAL A 119 -4.21 -12.71 -8.07
C VAL A 119 -5.42 -12.46 -8.97
N ILE A 120 -6.58 -12.19 -8.39
CA ILE A 120 -7.81 -11.87 -9.12
C ILE A 120 -8.26 -10.49 -8.70
N ILE A 121 -8.17 -9.54 -9.63
CA ILE A 121 -8.62 -8.17 -9.43
C ILE A 121 -10.07 -8.08 -9.86
N VAL A 122 -10.98 -7.84 -8.91
CA VAL A 122 -12.41 -7.74 -9.17
C VAL A 122 -12.81 -6.27 -9.23
N PRO A 123 -13.49 -5.81 -10.30
CA PRO A 123 -13.85 -4.42 -10.48
C PRO A 123 -14.85 -3.96 -9.40
N GLY A 124 -14.67 -2.74 -8.93
CA GLY A 124 -15.53 -2.10 -7.95
C GLY A 124 -16.91 -1.73 -8.50
N ARG A 125 -17.88 -1.55 -7.60
CA ARG A 125 -19.26 -1.17 -7.97
C ARG A 125 -19.39 0.23 -8.56
N ASP A 126 -18.48 1.13 -8.21
CA ASP A 126 -18.51 2.53 -8.65
C ASP A 126 -17.61 2.69 -9.88
N GLN A 127 -18.18 2.39 -11.06
CA GLN A 127 -17.48 2.45 -12.36
C GLN A 127 -16.16 1.66 -12.39
N GLY A 128 -16.13 0.49 -11.74
CA GLY A 128 -14.96 -0.38 -11.63
C GLY A 128 -14.07 -0.10 -10.42
N LEU A 129 -14.39 0.89 -9.57
CA LEU A 129 -13.61 1.28 -8.41
C LEU A 129 -14.47 1.35 -7.13
N ARG A 130 -13.82 1.60 -5.99
CA ARG A 130 -14.50 2.00 -4.75
C ARG A 130 -14.79 3.48 -4.81
N ARG A 131 -15.88 3.88 -4.17
CA ARG A 131 -16.16 5.28 -3.90
C ARG A 131 -15.18 5.81 -2.86
N GLU A 132 -14.59 6.97 -3.14
CA GLU A 132 -13.68 7.64 -2.22
C GLU A 132 -14.34 8.89 -1.63
N ILE A 133 -13.71 9.46 -0.61
CA ILE A 133 -14.16 10.76 -0.10
C ILE A 133 -13.83 11.87 -1.12
N PRO A 134 -14.66 12.93 -1.23
CA PRO A 134 -14.47 13.99 -2.22
C PRO A 134 -13.08 14.66 -2.18
N ALA A 135 -12.53 14.86 -0.98
CA ALA A 135 -11.20 15.47 -0.82
C ALA A 135 -10.06 14.61 -1.41
N TYR A 136 -10.23 13.28 -1.40
CA TYR A 136 -9.27 12.37 -2.02
C TYR A 136 -9.51 12.28 -3.54
N ASP A 137 -10.76 12.19 -3.98
CA ASP A 137 -11.12 12.18 -5.40
C ASP A 137 -10.67 13.44 -6.14
N PHE A 138 -10.72 14.61 -5.47
CA PHE A 138 -10.18 15.85 -6.02
C PHE A 138 -8.66 15.78 -6.25
N ALA A 139 -7.93 15.14 -5.33
CA ALA A 139 -6.48 14.99 -5.44
C ALA A 139 -6.07 13.88 -6.43
N VAL A 140 -6.83 12.79 -6.45
CA VAL A 140 -6.62 11.61 -7.30
C VAL A 140 -7.94 11.23 -7.94
N ASN A 141 -8.18 11.86 -9.09
CA ASN A 141 -9.37 11.60 -9.88
C ASN A 141 -9.42 10.13 -10.34
N ARG A 142 -10.58 9.73 -10.87
CA ARG A 142 -10.83 8.38 -11.35
C ARG A 142 -9.78 7.87 -12.33
N GLU A 143 -9.40 8.69 -13.31
CA GLU A 143 -8.40 8.31 -14.33
C GLU A 143 -7.05 7.97 -13.70
N LYS A 144 -6.55 8.83 -12.79
CA LYS A 144 -5.32 8.55 -12.02
C LYS A 144 -5.45 7.27 -11.19
N ARG A 145 -6.63 6.98 -10.63
CA ARG A 145 -6.88 5.73 -9.89
C ARG A 145 -6.86 4.50 -10.81
N CYS A 146 -7.51 4.54 -11.96
CA CYS A 146 -7.47 3.46 -12.95
C CYS A 146 -6.04 3.18 -13.42
N LYS A 147 -5.25 4.24 -13.70
CA LYS A 147 -3.85 4.10 -14.11
C LYS A 147 -2.98 3.38 -13.06
N ARG A 148 -3.28 3.55 -11.77
CA ARG A 148 -2.57 2.86 -10.68
C ARG A 148 -2.76 1.34 -10.68
N ILE A 149 -3.77 0.80 -11.38
CA ILE A 149 -3.86 -0.66 -11.59
C ILE A 149 -2.61 -1.13 -12.33
N PHE A 150 -2.25 -0.44 -13.41
CA PHE A 150 -1.10 -0.79 -14.25
C PHE A 150 0.24 -0.31 -13.70
N ASP A 151 0.27 0.82 -12.98
CA ASP A 151 1.52 1.38 -12.45
C ASP A 151 1.89 0.84 -11.04
N ILE A 152 0.91 0.35 -10.27
CA ILE A 152 1.10 -0.16 -8.90
C ILE A 152 0.72 -1.63 -8.76
N LEU A 153 -0.53 -2.01 -9.07
CA LEU A 153 -1.02 -3.36 -8.73
C LEU A 153 -0.32 -4.44 -9.57
N LEU A 154 -0.35 -4.34 -10.90
CA LEU A 154 0.28 -5.37 -11.74
C LEU A 154 1.80 -5.50 -11.51
N PRO A 155 2.56 -4.40 -11.39
CA PRO A 155 3.97 -4.49 -11.05
C PRO A 155 4.22 -5.07 -9.66
N ALA A 156 3.34 -4.83 -8.69
CA ALA A 156 3.49 -5.41 -7.36
C ALA A 156 3.47 -6.95 -7.39
N VAL A 157 2.66 -7.57 -8.25
CA VAL A 157 2.62 -9.03 -8.42
C VAL A 157 4.00 -9.59 -8.80
N LYS A 158 4.74 -8.90 -9.68
CA LYS A 158 6.09 -9.33 -10.11
C LYS A 158 7.14 -9.29 -8.98
N LEU A 159 6.90 -8.52 -7.92
CA LEU A 159 7.80 -8.43 -6.77
C LEU A 159 7.64 -9.61 -5.78
N PHE A 160 6.61 -10.45 -5.95
CA PHE A 160 6.36 -11.61 -5.10
C PHE A 160 6.61 -12.89 -5.92
N PRO A 161 7.73 -13.61 -5.70
CA PRO A 161 8.15 -14.72 -6.57
C PRO A 161 7.13 -15.84 -6.76
N ASN A 162 6.28 -16.07 -5.75
CA ASN A 162 5.26 -17.11 -5.77
C ASN A 162 3.92 -16.64 -6.34
N CYS A 163 3.77 -15.37 -6.68
CA CYS A 163 2.67 -14.89 -7.50
C CYS A 163 2.96 -15.21 -8.97
N LYS A 164 2.24 -16.19 -9.52
CA LYS A 164 2.49 -16.74 -10.87
C LYS A 164 1.48 -16.29 -11.91
N GLY A 165 0.43 -15.58 -11.52
CA GLY A 165 -0.61 -15.11 -12.43
C GLY A 165 -1.42 -13.96 -11.85
N VAL A 166 -1.98 -13.17 -12.74
CA VAL A 166 -2.95 -12.12 -12.42
C VAL A 166 -4.06 -12.15 -13.46
N SER A 167 -5.31 -12.10 -12.99
CA SER A 167 -6.50 -11.93 -13.81
C SER A 167 -7.21 -10.65 -13.41
N ILE A 168 -7.54 -9.82 -14.40
CA ILE A 168 -8.34 -8.61 -14.20
C ILE A 168 -9.72 -8.89 -14.77
N CYS A 169 -10.73 -8.98 -13.91
CA CYS A 169 -12.08 -9.24 -14.36
C CYS A 169 -12.63 -8.00 -15.07
N GLN A 170 -13.27 -8.19 -16.23
CA GLN A 170 -13.95 -7.14 -16.98
C GLN A 170 -15.14 -6.57 -16.21
N ASN A 171 -15.85 -7.45 -15.50
CA ASN A 171 -17.03 -7.09 -14.71
C ASN A 171 -17.13 -7.95 -13.44
N ARG A 172 -18.09 -7.61 -12.57
CA ARG A 172 -18.27 -8.34 -11.30
C ARG A 172 -18.82 -9.75 -11.49
N LEU A 173 -19.55 -10.02 -12.57
CA LEU A 173 -20.06 -11.35 -12.89
C LEU A 173 -18.90 -12.31 -13.19
N GLU A 174 -17.90 -11.87 -13.96
CA GLU A 174 -16.67 -12.65 -14.18
C GLU A 174 -15.93 -12.92 -12.86
N GLY A 175 -15.85 -11.93 -11.97
CA GLY A 175 -15.30 -12.12 -10.62
C GLY A 175 -16.08 -13.13 -9.78
N PHE A 176 -17.40 -13.18 -9.96
CA PHE A 176 -18.28 -14.16 -9.32
C PHE A 176 -18.13 -15.57 -9.89
N ILE A 177 -18.06 -15.70 -11.21
CA ILE A 177 -17.77 -16.97 -11.90
C ILE A 177 -16.41 -17.50 -11.41
N ASN A 178 -15.37 -16.66 -11.43
CA ASN A 178 -14.06 -17.01 -10.90
C ASN A 178 -14.14 -17.48 -9.43
N TYR A 179 -14.93 -16.82 -8.58
CA TYR A 179 -15.15 -17.27 -7.20
C TYR A 179 -15.82 -18.65 -7.09
N LEU A 180 -16.79 -18.97 -7.95
CA LEU A 180 -17.46 -20.27 -7.95
C LEU A 180 -16.53 -21.40 -8.42
N PHE A 181 -15.71 -21.13 -9.45
CA PHE A 181 -14.81 -22.14 -10.03
C PHE A 181 -13.47 -22.27 -9.29
N PHE A 182 -13.03 -21.27 -8.53
CA PHE A 182 -11.76 -21.33 -7.85
C PHE A 182 -11.89 -21.96 -6.46
N SER A 183 -10.90 -22.81 -6.18
CA SER A 183 -10.81 -23.77 -5.08
C SER A 183 -11.18 -23.26 -3.68
N TRP A 184 -11.14 -24.17 -2.71
CA TRP A 184 -11.20 -23.93 -1.26
C TRP A 184 -10.14 -22.93 -0.74
N ASN A 185 -9.08 -22.68 -1.51
CA ASN A 185 -7.94 -21.86 -1.11
C ASN A 185 -8.11 -20.40 -1.55
N ILE A 186 -9.02 -19.69 -0.90
CA ILE A 186 -9.29 -18.27 -1.19
C ILE A 186 -8.67 -17.38 -0.10
N ALA A 187 -8.10 -16.25 -0.51
CA ALA A 187 -7.70 -15.16 0.34
C ALA A 187 -8.41 -13.86 -0.09
N PRO A 188 -9.02 -13.10 0.83
CA PRO A 188 -9.17 -13.40 2.26
C PRO A 188 -10.15 -14.57 2.50
N GLY A 189 -10.01 -15.27 3.64
CA GLY A 189 -10.66 -16.58 3.84
C GLY A 189 -12.19 -16.61 3.78
N ASN A 190 -12.84 -15.50 4.11
CA ASN A 190 -14.29 -15.30 4.07
C ASN A 190 -14.73 -14.37 2.92
N TYR A 191 -13.90 -14.25 1.88
CA TYR A 191 -14.24 -13.47 0.70
C TYR A 191 -15.51 -13.97 0.03
N ASN A 192 -16.35 -13.03 -0.38
CA ASN A 192 -17.51 -13.26 -1.22
C ASN A 192 -17.67 -12.06 -2.17
N PRO A 193 -17.83 -12.25 -3.49
CA PRO A 193 -18.03 -11.15 -4.44
C PRO A 193 -19.32 -10.35 -4.20
N ILE A 194 -20.32 -10.89 -3.52
CA ILE A 194 -21.53 -10.16 -3.11
C ILE A 194 -21.23 -9.30 -1.87
N PHE A 195 -20.48 -9.84 -0.92
CA PHE A 195 -20.11 -9.14 0.33
C PHE A 195 -18.59 -9.04 0.46
N PRO A 196 -17.94 -8.17 -0.35
CA PRO A 196 -16.49 -8.11 -0.38
C PRO A 196 -15.95 -7.51 0.91
N ILE A 197 -14.82 -8.03 1.34
CA ILE A 197 -14.14 -7.60 2.56
C ILE A 197 -12.77 -7.01 2.23
N PRO A 198 -12.35 -5.93 2.90
CA PRO A 198 -11.03 -5.36 2.70
C PRO A 198 -9.96 -6.26 3.30
N HIS A 199 -8.78 -6.27 2.68
CA HIS A 199 -7.57 -6.84 3.25
C HIS A 199 -7.15 -6.06 4.49
N GLN A 200 -6.70 -6.77 5.51
CA GLN A 200 -6.40 -6.18 6.81
C GLN A 200 -4.91 -6.19 7.06
N THR A 201 -4.28 -5.01 7.07
CA THR A 201 -2.83 -4.84 7.32
C THR A 201 -2.33 -5.62 8.53
N PHE A 202 -3.15 -5.75 9.57
CA PHE A 202 -2.79 -6.49 10.77
C PHE A 202 -2.51 -7.96 10.53
N GLN A 203 -3.25 -8.61 9.62
CA GLN A 203 -3.11 -10.03 9.36
C GLN A 203 -1.77 -10.31 8.69
N ALA A 204 -1.35 -9.42 7.77
CA ALA A 204 -0.03 -9.42 7.21
C ALA A 204 1.04 -9.22 8.29
N VAL A 205 0.92 -8.16 9.11
CA VAL A 205 1.91 -7.87 10.16
C VAL A 205 2.08 -9.03 11.14
N ASN A 206 0.97 -9.62 11.59
CA ASN A 206 1.00 -10.75 12.53
C ASN A 206 1.64 -11.98 11.89
N SER A 207 1.29 -12.29 10.64
CA SER A 207 1.82 -13.48 9.97
C SER A 207 3.31 -13.33 9.65
N LEU A 208 3.75 -12.14 9.26
CA LEU A 208 5.15 -11.86 8.91
C LEU A 208 6.12 -11.97 10.11
N ARG A 209 5.63 -11.85 11.35
CA ARG A 209 6.44 -12.03 12.57
C ARG A 209 6.98 -13.45 12.73
N HIS A 210 6.34 -14.42 12.08
CA HIS A 210 6.60 -15.85 12.26
C HIS A 210 7.27 -16.50 11.04
N ILE A 211 7.56 -15.73 9.98
CA ILE A 211 8.23 -16.25 8.79
C ILE A 211 9.66 -15.77 8.71
N ASN A 212 10.55 -16.64 8.25
CA ASN A 212 11.93 -16.27 7.98
C ASN A 212 12.02 -15.53 6.64
N GLY A 213 12.41 -14.27 6.72
CA GLY A 213 12.62 -13.41 5.56
C GLY A 213 11.38 -12.66 5.09
N LEU A 214 11.61 -11.61 4.30
CA LEU A 214 10.56 -10.73 3.80
C LEU A 214 10.24 -11.02 2.32
N PRO A 215 8.96 -10.89 1.91
CA PRO A 215 8.45 -11.52 0.70
C PRO A 215 8.81 -10.82 -0.62
N ILE A 216 9.14 -9.51 -0.59
CA ILE A 216 9.52 -8.79 -1.81
C ILE A 216 10.90 -9.26 -2.27
N LYS A 217 10.99 -9.61 -3.56
CA LYS A 217 12.24 -9.85 -4.28
C LYS A 217 12.26 -9.02 -5.56
N VAL A 218 13.37 -8.33 -5.78
CA VAL A 218 13.65 -7.61 -7.03
C VAL A 218 14.55 -8.49 -7.89
N SER A 219 14.24 -8.62 -9.19
CA SER A 219 15.07 -9.39 -10.12
C SER A 219 16.41 -8.71 -10.41
N GLU A 220 17.44 -9.49 -10.69
CA GLU A 220 18.78 -8.99 -11.04
C GLU A 220 18.77 -8.13 -12.32
N ASP A 221 17.90 -8.45 -13.29
CA ASP A 221 17.72 -7.62 -14.50
C ASP A 221 17.19 -6.22 -14.15
N MET A 222 16.23 -6.13 -13.23
CA MET A 222 15.66 -4.84 -12.82
C MET A 222 16.68 -4.02 -12.02
N LEU A 223 17.51 -4.68 -11.20
CA LEU A 223 18.62 -4.03 -10.49
C LEU A 223 19.66 -3.51 -11.48
N SER A 224 20.07 -4.33 -12.45
CA SER A 224 21.04 -3.96 -13.48
C SER A 224 20.54 -2.81 -14.34
N TYR A 225 19.27 -2.88 -14.76
CA TYR A 225 18.62 -1.81 -15.51
C TYR A 225 18.62 -0.48 -14.75
N VAL A 226 18.19 -0.47 -13.47
CA VAL A 226 18.21 0.76 -12.67
C VAL A 226 19.63 1.26 -12.43
N LYS A 227 20.58 0.36 -12.15
CA LYS A 227 21.98 0.72 -11.94
C LYS A 227 22.59 1.40 -13.16
N ASN A 228 22.27 0.93 -14.37
CA ASN A 228 22.75 1.52 -15.63
C ASN A 228 22.15 2.90 -15.92
N LEU A 229 21.00 3.24 -15.34
CA LEU A 229 20.38 4.56 -15.45
C LEU A 229 20.92 5.55 -14.41
N LEU A 230 21.73 5.11 -13.45
CA LEU A 230 22.32 6.00 -12.46
C LEU A 230 23.44 6.85 -13.10
N PRO A 231 23.57 8.12 -12.69
CA PRO A 231 24.56 9.02 -13.26
C PRO A 231 25.98 8.58 -12.91
N ALA A 232 26.95 8.83 -13.80
CA ALA A 232 28.36 8.44 -13.61
C ALA A 232 28.95 8.96 -12.29
N GLN A 233 28.51 10.13 -11.82
CA GLN A 233 28.92 10.76 -10.56
C GLN A 233 28.57 9.94 -9.30
N SER A 234 27.68 8.95 -9.43
CA SER A 234 27.30 8.03 -8.36
C SER A 234 28.23 6.82 -8.25
N LYS A 235 29.07 6.55 -9.26
CA LYS A 235 29.96 5.39 -9.30
C LYS A 235 30.94 5.41 -8.11
N GLY A 236 31.05 4.28 -7.42
CA GLY A 236 31.90 4.12 -6.24
C GLY A 236 31.38 4.75 -4.94
N LYS A 237 30.23 5.44 -4.98
CA LYS A 237 29.65 6.10 -3.80
C LYS A 237 28.51 5.30 -3.19
N LYS A 238 28.28 5.49 -1.90
CA LYS A 238 27.12 4.94 -1.18
C LYS A 238 25.87 5.74 -1.55
N LEU A 239 24.88 5.07 -2.14
CA LEU A 239 23.64 5.70 -2.58
C LEU A 239 22.71 5.99 -1.38
N ILE A 240 22.36 7.26 -1.17
CA ILE A 240 21.41 7.68 -0.14
C ILE A 240 20.10 8.05 -0.84
N VAL A 241 19.11 7.16 -0.77
CA VAL A 241 17.85 7.31 -1.51
C VAL A 241 16.83 8.01 -0.62
N ILE A 242 16.43 9.22 -0.97
CA ILE A 242 15.53 10.08 -0.19
C ILE A 242 14.18 10.16 -0.91
N THR A 243 13.14 9.59 -0.31
CA THR A 243 11.77 9.69 -0.83
C THR A 243 11.02 10.81 -0.13
N LEU A 244 10.58 11.79 -0.91
CA LEU A 244 9.78 12.91 -0.42
C LEU A 244 8.29 12.60 -0.59
N ARG A 245 7.50 13.02 0.40
CA ARG A 245 6.05 13.12 0.27
C ARG A 245 5.66 14.58 0.09
N GLU A 246 5.06 14.91 -1.04
CA GLU A 246 4.69 16.27 -1.47
C GLU A 246 3.23 16.31 -1.96
N TYR A 247 2.39 15.53 -1.28
CA TYR A 247 1.02 15.22 -1.68
C TYR A 247 0.06 16.38 -1.37
N SER A 248 -0.91 16.61 -2.26
CA SER A 248 -1.92 17.66 -2.09
C SER A 248 -2.95 17.32 -1.00
N TYR A 249 -3.22 16.03 -0.79
CA TYR A 249 -4.10 15.49 0.24
C TYR A 249 -3.34 15.14 1.53
N LEU A 250 -3.90 15.46 2.69
CA LEU A 250 -3.24 15.31 4.00
C LEU A 250 -1.83 15.93 4.04
N ARG A 251 -1.73 17.23 3.74
CA ARG A 251 -0.45 17.97 3.66
C ARG A 251 0.37 17.92 4.95
N LYS A 252 -0.27 17.75 6.11
CA LYS A 252 0.41 17.60 7.41
C LYS A 252 1.41 16.45 7.45
N ARG A 253 1.25 15.43 6.60
CA ARG A 253 2.15 14.28 6.49
C ARG A 253 3.31 14.51 5.51
N ASN A 254 3.34 15.63 4.79
CA ASN A 254 4.39 15.91 3.82
C ASN A 254 5.75 16.06 4.50
N SER A 255 6.78 15.76 3.71
CA SER A 255 8.17 15.97 4.10
C SER A 255 8.46 17.45 4.33
N ASN A 256 9.33 17.75 5.29
CA ASN A 256 10.03 19.02 5.37
C ASN A 256 11.11 19.07 4.29
N THR A 257 10.72 19.41 3.06
CA THR A 257 11.61 19.41 1.89
C THR A 257 12.89 20.22 2.10
N TYR A 258 12.82 21.35 2.83
CA TYR A 258 13.99 22.16 3.16
C TYR A 258 15.01 21.40 4.01
N ALA A 259 14.55 20.71 5.06
CA ALA A 259 15.42 19.90 5.92
C ALA A 259 16.10 18.77 5.14
N TRP A 260 15.38 18.07 4.26
CA TRP A 260 15.93 17.02 3.42
C TRP A 260 16.97 17.54 2.41
N ILE A 261 16.72 18.70 1.80
CA ILE A 261 17.69 19.37 0.91
C ILE A 261 18.95 19.77 1.70
N LYS A 262 18.78 20.39 2.87
CA LYS A 262 19.89 20.79 3.74
C LYS A 262 20.73 19.59 4.16
N PHE A 263 20.08 18.49 4.56
CA PHE A 263 20.73 17.21 4.85
C PHE A 263 21.52 16.70 3.65
N ALA A 264 20.90 16.59 2.48
CA ALA A 264 21.57 16.09 1.29
C ALA A 264 22.77 16.94 0.91
N LYS A 265 22.70 18.28 1.03
CA LYS A 265 23.83 19.19 0.78
C LYS A 265 24.98 18.98 1.77
N ASN A 266 24.68 18.66 3.03
CA ASN A 266 25.65 18.44 4.11
C ASN A 266 26.38 17.06 4.05
N LEU A 267 25.94 16.14 3.19
CA LEU A 267 26.61 14.84 3.03
C LEU A 267 28.00 14.99 2.42
N ASP A 268 28.96 14.21 2.93
CA ASP A 268 30.28 14.05 2.30
C ASP A 268 30.11 13.50 0.86
N LYS A 269 30.42 14.35 -0.12
CA LYS A 269 30.26 14.08 -1.55
C LYS A 269 31.27 13.10 -2.12
N LYS A 270 32.37 12.83 -1.39
CA LYS A 270 33.34 11.79 -1.76
C LYS A 270 32.78 10.41 -1.41
N LYS A 271 32.06 10.29 -0.29
CA LYS A 271 31.52 9.02 0.22
C LYS A 271 30.10 8.71 -0.24
N TYR A 272 29.22 9.71 -0.29
CA TYR A 272 27.78 9.53 -0.48
C TYR A 272 27.26 10.22 -1.73
N PHE A 273 26.25 9.62 -2.36
CA PHE A 273 25.51 10.20 -3.48
C PHE A 273 24.01 10.25 -3.14
N PRO A 274 23.44 11.43 -2.85
CA PRO A 274 22.01 11.56 -2.57
C PRO A 274 21.18 11.47 -3.85
N ILE A 275 20.12 10.66 -3.82
CA ILE A 275 19.16 10.49 -4.91
C ILE A 275 17.77 10.80 -4.36
N PHE A 276 17.05 11.73 -5.00
CA PHE A 276 15.70 12.08 -4.59
C PHE A 276 14.64 11.35 -5.43
N ILE A 277 13.62 10.83 -4.77
CA ILE A 277 12.38 10.35 -5.38
C ILE A 277 11.28 11.32 -4.96
N ARG A 278 10.84 12.17 -5.90
CA ARG A 278 9.76 13.13 -5.67
C ARG A 278 8.38 12.51 -5.90
N ASP A 279 7.32 13.15 -5.42
CA ASP A 279 5.97 12.69 -5.75
C ASP A 279 5.67 12.89 -7.25
N ILE A 280 4.85 11.98 -7.80
CA ILE A 280 4.51 11.97 -9.24
C ILE A 280 3.91 13.31 -9.72
N ASP A 281 3.07 13.93 -8.90
CA ASP A 281 2.39 15.20 -9.23
C ASP A 281 3.32 16.43 -9.11
N ARG A 282 4.59 16.24 -8.72
CA ARG A 282 5.58 17.33 -8.52
C ARG A 282 6.76 17.28 -9.48
N ARG A 283 6.76 16.37 -10.45
CA ARG A 283 7.82 16.30 -11.49
C ARG A 283 7.84 17.54 -12.38
N GLU A 284 6.67 17.90 -12.89
CA GLU A 284 6.51 18.99 -13.86
C GLU A 284 6.36 20.35 -13.19
N ASN A 285 6.14 20.38 -11.87
CA ASN A 285 6.19 21.60 -11.07
C ASN A 285 7.64 22.03 -10.88
N SER A 286 8.25 22.48 -11.97
CA SER A 286 9.54 23.15 -12.14
C SER A 286 9.57 24.57 -11.55
N GLY A 287 8.54 24.94 -10.76
CA GLY A 287 8.47 26.16 -9.96
C GLY A 287 9.55 26.17 -8.86
N THR A 288 10.78 26.42 -9.28
CA THR A 288 11.92 27.07 -8.61
C THR A 288 12.41 26.62 -7.23
N ALA A 289 11.71 25.74 -6.50
CA ALA A 289 12.08 25.42 -5.11
C ALA A 289 13.02 24.21 -4.94
N PHE A 290 13.03 23.25 -5.87
CA PHE A 290 13.92 22.08 -5.76
C PHE A 290 15.26 22.33 -6.48
N PRO A 291 16.42 22.23 -5.79
CA PRO A 291 17.70 22.57 -6.39
C PRO A 291 18.07 21.65 -7.56
N LYS A 292 18.31 22.23 -8.75
CA LYS A 292 18.78 21.50 -9.95
C LYS A 292 20.10 20.75 -9.73
N SER A 293 20.91 21.18 -8.75
CA SER A 293 22.16 20.52 -8.37
C SER A 293 21.97 19.17 -7.67
N LEU A 294 20.75 18.82 -7.28
CA LEU A 294 20.43 17.54 -6.64
C LEU A 294 19.75 16.62 -7.63
N PHE A 295 20.25 15.39 -7.74
CA PHE A 295 19.73 14.40 -8.67
C PHE A 295 18.36 13.87 -8.22
N THR A 296 17.37 13.93 -9.12
CA THR A 296 16.06 13.30 -8.96
C THR A 296 15.95 12.09 -9.90
N PHE A 297 15.46 10.97 -9.38
CA PHE A 297 15.25 9.76 -10.18
C PHE A 297 13.77 9.56 -10.50
N ASP A 298 13.32 10.29 -11.53
CA ASP A 298 11.91 10.37 -11.89
C ASP A 298 11.31 9.01 -12.29
N LEU A 299 12.10 8.09 -12.84
CA LEU A 299 11.60 6.76 -13.17
C LEU A 299 11.06 6.02 -11.94
N ALA A 300 11.75 6.10 -10.81
CA ALA A 300 11.29 5.51 -9.54
C ALA A 300 10.04 6.21 -8.99
N SER A 301 9.72 7.42 -9.44
CA SER A 301 8.49 8.10 -9.03
C SER A 301 7.23 7.52 -9.70
N THR A 302 7.34 6.76 -10.81
CA THR A 302 6.20 6.28 -11.65
C THR A 302 6.20 4.78 -11.77
N LYS A 303 7.38 4.17 -11.80
CA LYS A 303 7.53 2.74 -12.05
C LYS A 303 7.88 2.04 -10.74
N THR A 304 6.91 1.29 -10.23
CA THR A 304 7.02 0.58 -8.95
C THR A 304 8.22 -0.39 -8.91
N LEU A 305 8.51 -1.10 -10.01
CA LEU A 305 9.68 -1.98 -10.08
C LEU A 305 11.01 -1.22 -10.01
N ALA A 306 11.11 -0.09 -10.73
CA ALA A 306 12.31 0.76 -10.68
C ALA A 306 12.51 1.37 -9.29
N ARG A 307 11.42 1.74 -8.61
CA ARG A 307 11.49 2.19 -7.22
C ARG A 307 12.01 1.10 -6.28
N ALA A 308 11.46 -0.11 -6.39
CA ALA A 308 11.88 -1.24 -5.56
C ALA A 308 13.37 -1.59 -5.79
N ALA A 309 13.81 -1.58 -7.05
CA ALA A 309 15.21 -1.77 -7.40
C ALA A 309 16.12 -0.67 -6.87
N LEU A 310 15.75 0.60 -7.01
CA LEU A 310 16.52 1.71 -6.45
C LEU A 310 16.62 1.59 -4.92
N TYR A 311 15.54 1.22 -4.23
CA TYR A 311 15.58 1.01 -2.79
C TYR A 311 16.52 -0.12 -2.37
N GLN A 312 16.60 -1.19 -3.16
CA GLN A 312 17.50 -2.31 -2.89
C GLN A 312 18.97 -1.99 -3.21
N LEU A 313 19.22 -1.17 -4.22
CA LEU A 313 20.57 -0.65 -4.54
C LEU A 313 21.05 0.40 -3.54
N GLY A 314 20.11 1.06 -2.85
CA GLY A 314 20.39 2.07 -1.83
C GLY A 314 21.26 1.52 -0.69
N TYR A 315 22.33 2.23 -0.35
CA TYR A 315 23.06 1.96 0.89
C TYR A 315 22.15 2.21 2.10
N LEU A 316 21.32 3.26 2.02
CA LEU A 316 20.30 3.58 3.00
C LEU A 316 19.14 4.34 2.34
N ASN A 317 17.90 3.98 2.70
CA ASN A 317 16.67 4.63 2.25
C ASN A 317 16.10 5.54 3.34
N LEU A 318 15.81 6.77 3.00
CA LEU A 318 15.35 7.81 3.93
C LEU A 318 14.05 8.43 3.44
N GLY A 319 13.17 8.82 4.36
CA GLY A 319 11.95 9.52 4.03
C GLY A 319 10.93 9.50 5.15
N VAL A 320 9.69 9.88 4.83
CA VAL A 320 8.60 9.96 5.80
C VAL A 320 7.58 8.85 5.59
N SER A 321 6.73 8.62 6.59
CA SER A 321 5.64 7.65 6.51
C SER A 321 4.75 7.89 5.27
N SER A 322 4.89 7.01 4.28
CA SER A 322 4.22 7.09 3.00
C SER A 322 4.01 5.69 2.41
N GLY A 323 3.03 5.54 1.52
CA GLY A 323 2.70 4.25 0.91
C GLY A 323 3.89 3.53 0.27
N PRO A 324 4.71 4.20 -0.56
CA PRO A 324 5.82 3.53 -1.26
C PRO A 324 6.87 2.88 -0.35
N PHE A 325 7.00 3.32 0.90
CA PHE A 325 7.96 2.73 1.86
C PHE A 325 7.68 1.27 2.20
N ILE A 326 6.48 0.76 1.90
CA ILE A 326 6.18 -0.67 2.03
C ILE A 326 7.14 -1.55 1.22
N LEU A 327 7.68 -1.02 0.12
CA LEU A 327 8.71 -1.68 -0.69
C LEU A 327 9.99 -1.96 0.11
N CYS A 328 10.35 -1.07 1.05
CA CYS A 328 11.45 -1.30 1.98
C CYS A 328 11.01 -2.24 3.11
N TRP A 329 9.83 -1.99 3.71
CA TRP A 329 9.34 -2.76 4.85
C TRP A 329 9.24 -4.26 4.58
N LEU A 330 8.90 -4.64 3.35
CA LEU A 330 8.72 -6.03 2.94
C LEU A 330 9.92 -6.59 2.15
N ASN A 331 11.05 -5.88 2.09
CA ASN A 331 12.27 -6.32 1.40
C ASN A 331 13.46 -6.40 2.36
N SER A 332 13.92 -7.62 2.62
CA SER A 332 15.02 -7.92 3.54
C SER A 332 16.38 -7.40 3.06
N LYS A 333 16.52 -7.06 1.78
CA LYS A 333 17.75 -6.48 1.22
C LYS A 333 17.82 -4.96 1.37
N THR A 334 16.80 -4.32 1.94
CA THR A 334 16.76 -2.86 2.10
C THR A 334 17.05 -2.45 3.55
N LYS A 335 17.74 -1.31 3.68
CA LYS A 335 18.00 -0.63 4.96
C LYS A 335 17.30 0.71 4.91
N TYR A 336 16.67 1.13 6.01
CA TYR A 336 15.91 2.38 5.97
C TYR A 336 15.77 3.08 7.32
N LEU A 337 15.59 4.40 7.25
CA LEU A 337 15.06 5.24 8.31
C LEU A 337 13.79 5.93 7.81
N MET A 338 12.69 5.73 8.51
CA MET A 338 11.42 6.37 8.16
C MET A 338 10.93 7.26 9.30
N PHE A 339 10.75 8.55 9.00
CA PHE A 339 10.45 9.63 9.95
C PHE A 339 8.96 10.00 9.98
N ASN A 340 8.60 10.94 10.87
CA ASN A 340 7.27 11.58 10.96
C ASN A 340 6.11 10.64 11.36
N LEU A 341 6.37 9.57 12.12
CA LEU A 341 5.29 8.67 12.56
C LEU A 341 4.37 9.29 13.62
N SER A 342 4.86 10.23 14.42
CA SER A 342 4.06 11.00 15.39
C SER A 342 2.87 11.72 14.73
N LYS A 343 3.06 12.24 13.51
CA LYS A 343 2.00 12.93 12.74
C LYS A 343 0.89 11.97 12.27
N ASP A 344 1.14 10.67 12.31
CA ASP A 344 0.22 9.60 11.90
C ASP A 344 -0.36 8.80 13.07
N MET A 345 -0.14 9.22 14.31
CA MET A 345 -0.48 8.46 15.52
C MET A 345 -1.92 7.96 15.54
N LYS A 346 -2.91 8.84 15.27
CA LYS A 346 -4.34 8.45 15.27
C LYS A 346 -4.63 7.33 14.25
N ARG A 347 -4.01 7.39 13.08
CA ARG A 347 -4.16 6.37 12.03
C ARG A 347 -3.49 5.08 12.47
N LEU A 348 -2.25 5.14 12.95
CA LEU A 348 -1.49 3.96 13.40
C LEU A 348 -2.18 3.25 14.56
N GLN A 349 -2.67 3.99 15.57
CA GLN A 349 -3.44 3.46 16.69
C GLN A 349 -4.74 2.79 16.23
N SER A 350 -5.46 3.41 15.27
CA SER A 350 -6.67 2.79 14.68
C SER A 350 -6.37 1.56 13.82
N GLN A 351 -5.13 1.39 13.38
CA GLN A 351 -4.67 0.34 12.49
C GLN A 351 -3.96 -0.81 13.19
N THR A 352 -3.87 -0.85 14.55
CA THR A 352 -3.77 -2.04 15.42
C THR A 352 -3.07 -1.79 16.77
N PRO A 353 -3.21 -2.71 17.75
CA PRO A 353 -2.31 -2.80 18.91
C PRO A 353 -0.85 -3.18 18.58
N PHE A 354 -0.50 -3.47 17.31
CA PHE A 354 0.80 -4.06 16.94
C PHE A 354 1.87 -3.06 16.54
N PHE A 355 1.50 -1.79 16.35
CA PHE A 355 2.45 -0.70 16.21
C PHE A 355 2.84 -0.20 17.60
N ARG A 356 3.97 -0.70 18.11
CA ARG A 356 4.51 -0.23 19.38
C ARG A 356 5.02 1.20 19.21
N VAL A 357 4.44 2.16 19.92
CA VAL A 357 4.95 3.54 19.96
C VAL A 357 6.41 3.51 20.42
N GLY A 358 7.28 4.22 19.70
CA GLY A 358 8.73 4.19 19.91
C GLY A 358 9.45 2.99 19.27
N GLY A 359 8.73 2.01 18.70
CA GLY A 359 9.30 0.84 18.02
C GLY A 359 9.18 0.86 16.50
N SER A 360 9.87 -0.08 15.86
CA SER A 360 9.72 -0.42 14.44
C SER A 360 8.67 -1.52 14.22
N LEU A 361 8.46 -1.92 12.95
CA LEU A 361 7.67 -3.12 12.63
C LEU A 361 8.24 -4.33 13.36
N ALA A 362 7.36 -5.21 13.86
CA ALA A 362 7.78 -6.38 14.63
C ALA A 362 8.56 -7.44 13.83
N PHE A 363 8.55 -7.35 12.49
CA PHE A 363 9.35 -8.17 11.59
C PHE A 363 10.49 -7.38 10.93
N ALA A 364 10.73 -6.13 11.37
CA ALA A 364 11.81 -5.30 10.85
C ALA A 364 13.16 -5.99 11.07
N GLN A 365 13.98 -5.97 10.02
CA GLN A 365 15.32 -6.58 10.04
C GLN A 365 16.37 -5.57 10.52
N ASN A 366 17.62 -6.01 10.56
CA ASN A 366 18.75 -5.13 10.90
C ASN A 366 18.74 -3.86 10.03
N TYR A 367 18.90 -2.71 10.69
CA TYR A 367 18.94 -1.39 10.06
C TYR A 367 17.63 -0.96 9.37
N GLN A 368 16.49 -1.52 9.79
CA GLN A 368 15.15 -1.11 9.35
C GLN A 368 14.40 -0.40 10.48
N ASN A 369 14.47 0.93 10.47
CA ASN A 369 14.16 1.72 11.65
C ASN A 369 13.05 2.75 11.42
N TRP A 370 12.14 2.80 12.38
CA TRP A 370 11.08 3.79 12.49
C TRP A 370 11.54 4.90 13.43
N VAL A 371 11.57 6.12 12.93
CA VAL A 371 11.89 7.33 13.69
C VAL A 371 10.58 8.06 13.95
N TRP A 372 10.23 8.21 15.22
CA TRP A 372 8.93 8.75 15.64
C TRP A 372 8.91 10.27 15.63
N GLU A 373 10.10 10.85 15.73
CA GLU A 373 10.36 12.27 15.69
C GLU A 373 10.11 12.86 14.30
N GLU A 374 10.00 14.19 14.28
CA GLU A 374 9.80 14.92 13.03
C GLU A 374 11.06 14.93 12.17
N ASP A 375 10.88 15.08 10.85
CA ASP A 375 11.95 15.16 9.86
C ASP A 375 12.67 16.52 9.84
N LYS A 376 13.18 16.95 11.00
CA LYS A 376 14.05 18.13 11.14
C LYS A 376 15.49 17.78 10.78
N PHE A 377 16.26 18.75 10.27
CA PHE A 377 17.62 18.53 9.78
C PHE A 377 18.53 17.88 10.82
N GLU A 378 18.48 18.37 12.06
CA GLU A 378 19.31 17.92 13.18
C GLU A 378 19.02 16.45 13.52
N ILE A 379 17.72 16.09 13.49
CA ILE A 379 17.24 14.73 13.77
C ILE A 379 17.63 13.78 12.64
N ILE A 380 17.41 14.18 11.38
CA ILE A 380 17.82 13.40 10.21
C ILE A 380 19.31 13.13 10.25
N ASN A 381 20.13 14.16 10.48
CA ASN A 381 21.59 14.05 10.49
C ASN A 381 22.08 13.15 11.65
N LYS A 382 21.51 13.31 12.85
CA LYS A 382 21.80 12.46 14.00
C LYS A 382 21.49 10.99 13.71
N LYS A 383 20.26 10.68 13.30
CA LYS A 383 19.82 9.30 13.03
C LYS A 383 20.57 8.65 11.87
N PHE A 384 20.91 9.44 10.85
CA PHE A 384 21.75 9.00 9.74
C PHE A 384 23.15 8.59 10.21
N LYS A 385 23.79 9.42 11.05
CA LYS A 385 25.11 9.11 11.60
C LYS A 385 25.06 7.86 12.47
N GLU A 386 24.12 7.78 13.41
CA GLU A 386 23.92 6.63 14.29
C GLU A 386 23.81 5.31 13.50
N ILE A 387 22.97 5.26 12.45
CA ILE A 387 22.80 4.03 11.68
C ILE A 387 24.02 3.70 10.81
N CYS A 388 24.72 4.73 10.29
CA CYS A 388 25.95 4.53 9.52
C CYS A 388 27.08 3.99 10.40
N ASP A 389 27.25 4.52 11.61
CA ASP A 389 28.25 4.08 12.58
C ASP A 389 27.98 2.60 12.98
N GLN A 390 26.72 2.26 13.25
CA GLN A 390 26.30 0.87 13.49
C GLN A 390 26.62 -0.06 12.30
N MET A 391 26.32 0.37 11.08
CA MET A 391 26.58 -0.41 9.87
C MET A 391 28.07 -0.56 9.55
N GLU A 392 28.91 0.37 10.00
CA GLU A 392 30.36 0.37 9.81
C GLU A 392 31.11 -0.27 10.99
N GLY A 393 30.40 -0.75 12.02
CA GLY A 393 31.00 -1.36 13.21
C GLY A 393 31.71 -0.39 14.14
N LYS A 394 31.45 0.92 14.01
CA LYS A 394 31.97 1.96 14.89
C LYS A 394 31.00 2.11 16.05
N LYS A 395 31.31 1.49 17.19
CA LYS A 395 30.58 1.69 18.44
C LYS A 395 31.19 2.83 19.23
#